data_AF-A0A2S9Y7P6-F1
#
_entry.id   AF-A0A2S9Y7P6-F1
#
_cell.length_a   1.000
_cell.length_b   1.000
_cell.length_c   1.000
_cell.angle_alpha   90.00
_cell.angle_beta   90.00
_cell.angle_gamma   90.00
#
_symmetry.space_group_name_H-M   'P 1'
#
loop_
_entity.id
_entity.type
_entity.pdbx_description
1 polymer ?
#
loop_
_entity_poly.entity_id
_entity_poly.type
_entity_poly.pdbx_seq_one_letter_code
_entity_poly.pdbx_strand_id
1 'polypeptide(L)'
;MQPFFYLAILIVGFSINFAWDRTVRRRRAKQLAEARREARPRALPVALDEDERARRLPEPRLRGFVDLSRATFIELDALINHFDLLLLRSRDRARFGVVTIDAEQPRADALRLLEGWVNGWADVDDQTRERLRSVALGPETVVGVIERERERVRYEFRRDTEPVLSQTITDLDRAVIHMQGAVALLEAGDDDPYR
;
A
#
# COMPACT_ATOMS: atom_id res chain seq x y z
N MET A 1 -11.88 -8.56 50.68
CA MET A 1 -11.75 -9.60 49.63
C MET A 1 -12.65 -9.36 48.42
N GLN A 2 -13.89 -8.89 48.56
CA GLN A 2 -14.80 -8.58 47.44
C GLN A 2 -14.28 -7.57 46.38
N PRO A 3 -13.59 -6.45 46.70
CA PRO A 3 -13.15 -5.50 45.66
C PRO A 3 -12.09 -6.08 44.72
N PHE A 4 -11.21 -6.96 45.22
CA PHE A 4 -10.23 -7.66 44.39
C PHE A 4 -10.87 -8.66 43.44
N PHE A 5 -11.98 -9.28 43.84
CA PHE A 5 -12.74 -10.19 42.99
C PHE A 5 -13.44 -9.44 41.84
N TYR A 6 -14.05 -8.29 42.11
CA TYR A 6 -14.63 -7.43 41.06
C TYR A 6 -13.56 -6.86 40.12
N LEU A 7 -12.40 -6.46 40.65
CA LEU A 7 -11.27 -6.01 39.84
C LEU A 7 -10.74 -7.14 38.94
N ALA A 8 -10.61 -8.36 39.46
CA ALA A 8 -10.18 -9.52 38.68
C ALA A 8 -11.17 -9.86 37.56
N ILE A 9 -12.48 -9.82 37.83
CA ILE A 9 -13.51 -10.01 36.80
C ILE A 9 -13.44 -8.91 35.74
N LEU A 10 -13.24 -7.66 36.12
CA LEU A 10 -13.10 -6.55 35.17
C LEU A 10 -11.86 -6.69 34.30
N ILE A 11 -10.72 -7.07 34.88
CA ILE A 11 -9.47 -7.28 34.14
C ILE A 11 -9.60 -8.47 33.17
N VAL A 12 -10.18 -9.58 33.62
CA VAL A 12 -10.40 -10.76 32.78
C VAL A 12 -11.39 -10.46 31.66
N GLY A 13 -12.52 -9.81 31.97
CA GLY A 13 -13.51 -9.38 30.99
C GLY A 13 -12.92 -8.41 29.96
N PHE A 14 -12.11 -7.44 30.40
CA PHE A 14 -11.40 -6.52 29.52
C PHE A 14 -10.39 -7.25 28.63
N SER A 15 -9.63 -8.20 29.20
CA SER A 15 -8.60 -8.96 28.47
C SER A 15 -9.19 -9.88 27.41
N ILE A 16 -10.29 -10.59 27.74
CA ILE A 16 -11.01 -11.46 26.80
C ILE A 16 -11.62 -10.63 25.67
N ASN A 17 -12.26 -9.51 26.01
CA ASN A 17 -12.86 -8.62 25.02
C ASN A 17 -11.79 -8.00 24.11
N PHE A 18 -10.66 -7.58 24.69
CA PHE A 18 -9.52 -7.06 23.94
C PHE A 18 -8.88 -8.10 23.03
N ALA A 19 -8.71 -9.34 23.49
CA ALA A 19 -8.15 -10.43 22.70
C ALA A 19 -9.09 -10.86 21.56
N TRP A 20 -10.40 -10.92 21.83
CA TRP A 20 -11.42 -11.19 20.83
C TRP A 20 -11.46 -10.09 19.78
N ASP A 21 -11.49 -8.83 20.20
CA ASP A 21 -11.49 -7.65 19.33
C ASP A 21 -10.22 -7.57 18.47
N ARG A 22 -9.04 -7.91 19.02
CA ARG A 22 -7.80 -8.05 18.24
C ARG A 22 -7.89 -9.16 17.19
N THR A 23 -8.51 -10.29 17.53
CA THR A 23 -8.65 -11.45 16.63
C THR A 23 -9.66 -11.17 15.51
N VAL A 24 -10.80 -10.58 15.83
CA VAL A 24 -11.84 -10.18 14.86
C VAL A 24 -11.30 -9.10 13.92
N ARG A 25 -10.56 -8.11 14.43
CA ARG A 25 -9.93 -7.08 13.58
C ARG A 25 -8.90 -7.65 12.63
N ARG A 26 -8.05 -8.57 13.09
CA ARG A 26 -7.11 -9.29 12.20
C ARG A 26 -7.83 -10.08 11.12
N ARG A 27 -8.92 -10.77 11.44
CA ARG A 27 -9.74 -11.49 10.45
C ARG A 27 -10.38 -10.52 9.45
N ARG A 28 -10.94 -9.39 9.90
CA ARG A 28 -11.54 -8.37 9.02
C ARG A 28 -10.51 -7.70 8.13
N ALA A 29 -9.33 -7.37 8.65
CA ALA A 29 -8.22 -6.84 7.84
C ALA A 29 -7.77 -7.86 6.80
N LYS A 30 -7.72 -9.15 7.16
CA LYS A 30 -7.43 -10.22 6.20
C LYS A 30 -8.50 -10.30 5.11
N GLN A 31 -9.78 -10.20 5.47
CA GLN A 31 -10.89 -10.17 4.50
C GLN A 31 -10.82 -8.95 3.57
N LEU A 32 -10.47 -7.77 4.08
CA LEU A 32 -10.26 -6.57 3.26
C LEU A 32 -9.07 -6.75 2.31
N ALA A 33 -7.98 -7.33 2.79
CA ALA A 33 -6.82 -7.66 1.97
C ALA A 33 -7.16 -8.70 0.88
N GLU A 34 -7.90 -9.75 1.23
CA GLU A 34 -8.39 -10.77 0.29
C GLU A 34 -9.33 -10.15 -0.75
N ALA A 35 -10.32 -9.35 -0.33
CA ALA A 35 -11.26 -8.68 -1.24
C ALA A 35 -10.55 -7.70 -2.19
N ARG A 36 -9.53 -6.95 -1.73
CA ARG A 36 -8.72 -6.12 -2.62
C ARG A 36 -7.91 -6.93 -3.60
N ARG A 37 -7.30 -8.03 -3.15
CA ARG A 37 -6.55 -8.94 -4.04
C ARG A 37 -7.45 -9.53 -5.12
N GLU A 38 -8.70 -9.86 -4.78
CA GLU A 38 -9.70 -10.32 -5.74
C GLU A 38 -10.15 -9.21 -6.70
N ALA A 39 -10.26 -7.97 -6.22
CA ALA A 39 -10.67 -6.82 -7.02
C ALA A 39 -9.55 -6.25 -7.93
N ARG A 40 -8.27 -6.52 -7.62
CA ARG A 40 -7.13 -6.10 -8.46
C ARG A 40 -7.14 -6.86 -9.79
N PRO A 41 -7.05 -6.18 -10.94
CA PRO A 41 -6.96 -6.84 -12.23
C PRO A 41 -5.63 -7.62 -12.36
N ARG A 42 -5.70 -8.92 -12.08
CA ARG A 42 -4.70 -9.99 -12.33
C ARG A 42 -3.39 -9.94 -11.51
N ALA A 43 -2.91 -11.17 -11.26
CA ALA A 43 -1.75 -11.51 -10.44
C ALA A 43 -0.48 -10.81 -10.93
N LEU A 44 0.32 -10.36 -9.95
CA LEU A 44 1.73 -9.99 -10.13
C LEU A 44 2.38 -10.93 -11.15
N PRO A 45 3.07 -10.43 -12.19
CA PRO A 45 3.87 -11.29 -13.04
C PRO A 45 4.84 -12.06 -12.13
N VAL A 46 4.81 -13.39 -12.26
CA VAL A 46 5.73 -14.26 -11.54
C VAL A 46 7.13 -13.71 -11.78
N ALA A 47 7.89 -13.49 -10.70
CA ALA A 47 9.24 -12.98 -10.83
C ALA A 47 10.00 -13.87 -11.81
N LEU A 48 10.44 -13.28 -12.92
CA LEU A 48 11.30 -13.97 -13.89
C LEU A 48 12.56 -14.47 -13.16
N ASP A 49 13.07 -15.61 -13.61
CA ASP A 49 14.40 -16.06 -13.18
C ASP A 49 15.47 -15.02 -13.57
N GLU A 50 16.62 -15.05 -12.88
CA GLU A 50 17.66 -14.02 -13.04
C GLU A 50 18.24 -14.02 -14.46
N ASP A 51 18.36 -15.18 -15.11
CA ASP A 51 18.90 -15.35 -16.44
C ASP A 51 17.94 -14.88 -17.55
N GLU A 52 16.64 -15.06 -17.35
CA GLU A 52 15.57 -14.62 -18.23
C GLU A 52 15.34 -13.11 -18.06
N ARG A 53 15.41 -12.60 -16.83
CA ARG A 53 15.37 -11.16 -16.59
C ARG A 53 16.59 -10.46 -17.18
N ALA A 54 17.79 -11.02 -17.05
CA ALA A 54 18.99 -10.46 -17.68
C ALA A 54 18.91 -10.46 -19.22
N ARG A 55 18.25 -11.45 -19.82
CA ARG A 55 17.99 -11.51 -21.27
C ARG A 55 16.98 -10.45 -21.73
N ARG A 56 15.86 -10.28 -21.02
CA ARG A 56 14.79 -9.34 -21.41
C ARG A 56 15.10 -7.88 -21.06
N LEU A 57 15.83 -7.67 -19.98
CA LEU A 57 16.26 -6.35 -19.49
C LEU A 57 17.79 -6.31 -19.49
N PRO A 58 18.45 -6.17 -20.64
CA PRO A 58 19.92 -6.22 -20.72
C PRO A 58 20.58 -5.00 -20.03
N GLU A 59 19.88 -3.88 -19.93
CA GLU A 59 20.41 -2.67 -19.31
C GLU A 59 20.39 -2.74 -17.76
N PRO A 60 21.54 -2.60 -17.07
CA PRO A 60 21.61 -2.68 -15.61
C PRO A 60 20.76 -1.62 -14.89
N ARG A 61 20.64 -0.41 -15.45
CA ARG A 61 19.85 0.67 -14.85
C ARG A 61 18.37 0.36 -14.87
N LEU A 62 17.87 -0.14 -16.01
CA LEU A 62 16.49 -0.54 -16.16
C LEU A 62 16.13 -1.72 -15.23
N ARG A 63 17.04 -2.68 -15.06
CA ARG A 63 16.89 -3.75 -14.05
C ARG A 63 16.79 -3.17 -12.64
N GLY A 64 17.67 -2.24 -12.28
CA GLY A 64 17.63 -1.55 -10.99
C GLY A 64 16.30 -0.83 -10.74
N PHE A 65 15.73 -0.19 -11.76
CA PHE A 65 14.41 0.44 -11.67
C PHE A 65 13.27 -0.58 -11.50
N VAL A 66 13.32 -1.72 -12.19
CA VAL A 66 12.35 -2.81 -12.03
C VAL A 66 12.42 -3.41 -10.62
N ASP A 67 13.62 -3.66 -10.10
CA ASP A 67 13.81 -4.17 -8.75
C ASP A 67 13.35 -3.17 -7.69
N LEU A 68 13.65 -1.88 -7.87
CA LEU A 68 13.12 -0.79 -7.04
C LEU A 68 11.59 -0.78 -7.07
N SER A 69 10.98 -0.88 -8.25
CA SER A 69 9.53 -0.92 -8.42
C SER A 69 8.92 -2.12 -7.68
N ARG A 70 9.54 -3.30 -7.79
CA ARG A 70 9.13 -4.52 -7.09
C ARG A 70 9.21 -4.37 -5.57
N ALA A 71 10.32 -3.86 -5.05
CA ALA A 71 10.46 -3.60 -3.62
C ALA A 71 9.41 -2.58 -3.13
N THR A 72 9.24 -1.49 -3.87
CA THR A 72 8.32 -0.40 -3.52
C THR A 72 6.89 -0.89 -3.41
N PHE A 73 6.35 -1.59 -4.43
CA PHE A 73 4.95 -2.02 -4.36
C PHE A 73 4.70 -3.09 -3.28
N ILE A 74 5.72 -3.90 -2.93
CA ILE A 74 5.61 -4.88 -1.83
C ILE A 74 5.49 -4.15 -0.50
N GLU A 75 6.34 -3.16 -0.25
CA GLU A 75 6.28 -2.36 0.98
C GLU A 75 5.00 -1.54 1.06
N LEU A 76 4.55 -0.95 -0.06
CA LEU A 76 3.27 -0.25 -0.13
C LEU A 76 2.09 -1.19 0.16
N ASP A 77 2.08 -2.43 -0.32
CA ASP A 77 1.02 -3.40 0.01
C ASP A 77 0.99 -3.72 1.52
N ALA A 78 2.16 -3.82 2.15
CA ALA A 78 2.26 -3.98 3.60
C ALA A 78 1.71 -2.75 4.36
N LEU A 79 2.01 -1.53 3.89
CA LEU A 79 1.48 -0.28 4.46
C LEU A 79 -0.03 -0.16 4.25
N ILE A 80 -0.55 -0.53 3.10
CA ILE A 80 -1.99 -0.57 2.81
C ILE A 80 -2.72 -1.49 3.82
N ASN A 81 -2.15 -2.66 4.13
CA ASN A 81 -2.69 -3.55 5.16
C ASN A 81 -2.61 -2.93 6.57
N HIS A 82 -1.60 -2.12 6.85
CA HIS A 82 -1.52 -1.34 8.09
C HIS A 82 -2.65 -0.29 8.13
N PHE A 83 -2.85 0.47 7.06
CA PHE A 83 -3.91 1.48 6.99
C PHE A 83 -5.31 0.87 7.14
N ASP A 84 -5.56 -0.35 6.66
CA ASP A 84 -6.81 -1.07 6.92
C ASP A 84 -7.05 -1.32 8.41
N LEU A 85 -6.02 -1.68 9.15
CA LEU A 85 -6.13 -1.86 10.59
C LEU A 85 -6.44 -0.54 11.29
N LEU A 86 -5.85 0.57 10.82
CA LEU A 86 -6.16 1.92 11.30
C LEU A 86 -7.59 2.33 10.94
N LEU A 87 -8.08 1.97 9.76
CA LEU A 87 -9.44 2.24 9.30
C LEU A 87 -10.48 1.45 10.12
N LEU A 88 -10.21 0.19 10.41
CA LEU A 88 -11.06 -0.60 11.32
C LEU A 88 -11.06 0.01 12.72
N ARG A 89 -9.90 0.43 13.20
CA ARG A 89 -9.72 1.10 14.49
C ARG A 89 -10.44 2.46 14.54
N SER A 90 -10.49 3.21 13.43
CA SER A 90 -11.22 4.47 13.33
C SER A 90 -12.72 4.29 13.33
N ARG A 91 -13.22 3.24 12.66
CA ARG A 91 -14.64 2.86 12.73
C ARG A 91 -15.07 2.45 14.13
N ASP A 92 -14.22 1.72 14.84
CA ASP A 92 -14.48 1.33 16.23
C ASP A 92 -14.43 2.55 17.19
N ARG A 93 -13.59 3.55 16.91
CA ARG A 93 -13.58 4.82 17.67
C ARG A 93 -14.95 5.49 17.68
N ALA A 94 -15.63 5.54 16.53
CA ALA A 94 -16.97 6.10 16.43
C ALA A 94 -17.97 5.38 17.35
N ARG A 95 -17.69 4.13 17.71
CA ARG A 95 -18.53 3.29 18.57
C ARG A 95 -18.14 3.32 20.05
N PHE A 96 -16.86 3.47 20.39
CA PHE A 96 -16.35 3.31 21.77
C PHE A 96 -15.66 4.56 22.36
N GLY A 97 -15.60 5.67 21.63
CA GLY A 97 -15.37 7.02 22.18
C GLY A 97 -13.91 7.45 22.39
N VAL A 98 -12.96 6.54 22.65
CA VAL A 98 -11.55 6.92 22.87
C VAL A 98 -10.59 5.91 22.26
N VAL A 99 -10.23 6.14 20.99
CA VAL A 99 -9.19 5.35 20.32
C VAL A 99 -8.27 6.31 19.55
N THR A 100 -7.02 6.41 20.01
CA THR A 100 -5.97 7.12 19.27
C THR A 100 -5.64 6.33 18.01
N ILE A 101 -5.57 7.03 16.88
CA ILE A 101 -5.17 6.51 15.58
C ILE A 101 -3.92 7.30 15.23
N ASP A 102 -2.80 6.60 15.12
CA ASP A 102 -1.52 7.19 14.77
C ASP A 102 -1.19 6.76 13.34
N ALA A 103 -1.39 7.68 12.40
CA ALA A 103 -1.19 7.47 10.98
C ALA A 103 0.01 8.25 10.43
N GLU A 104 0.64 9.12 11.23
CA GLU A 104 1.69 10.03 10.78
C GLU A 104 2.89 9.26 10.23
N GLN A 105 3.38 8.27 10.98
CA GLN A 105 4.52 7.46 10.58
C GLN A 105 4.23 6.60 9.33
N PRO A 106 3.13 5.81 9.27
CA PRO A 106 2.78 5.08 8.05
C PRO A 106 2.63 5.97 6.80
N ARG A 107 2.12 7.19 6.95
CA ARG A 107 2.03 8.16 5.84
C ARG A 107 3.41 8.65 5.39
N ALA A 108 4.28 8.99 6.35
CA ALA A 108 5.65 9.39 6.05
C ALA A 108 6.42 8.28 5.33
N ASP A 109 6.25 7.03 5.76
CA ASP A 109 6.85 5.86 5.11
C ASP A 109 6.32 5.67 3.68
N ALA A 110 5.00 5.81 3.47
CA ALA A 110 4.40 5.74 2.14
C ALA A 110 4.93 6.85 1.22
N LEU A 111 4.99 8.10 1.70
CA LEU A 111 5.53 9.23 0.93
C LEU A 111 6.99 8.99 0.55
N ARG A 112 7.83 8.54 1.49
CA ARG A 112 9.24 8.21 1.24
C ARG A 112 9.38 7.17 0.13
N LEU A 113 8.55 6.13 0.14
CA LEU A 113 8.56 5.09 -0.89
C LEU A 113 8.16 5.61 -2.27
N LEU A 114 7.07 6.39 -2.33
CA LEU A 114 6.59 6.96 -3.59
C LEU A 114 7.59 7.97 -4.17
N GLU A 115 8.16 8.84 -3.33
CA GLU A 115 9.20 9.79 -3.74
C GLU A 115 10.47 9.07 -4.21
N GLY A 116 10.88 8.00 -3.51
CA GLY A 116 12.00 7.15 -3.92
C GLY A 116 11.78 6.54 -5.30
N TRP A 117 10.57 6.05 -5.58
CA TRP A 117 10.23 5.50 -6.88
C TRP A 117 10.23 6.58 -7.99
N VAL A 118 9.68 7.77 -7.72
CA VAL A 118 9.71 8.90 -8.66
C VAL A 118 11.14 9.36 -8.93
N ASN A 119 12.02 9.34 -7.94
CA ASN A 119 13.43 9.65 -8.15
C ASN A 119 14.12 8.58 -9.02
N GLY A 120 13.84 7.29 -8.79
CA GLY A 120 14.35 6.20 -9.61
C GLY A 120 13.88 6.25 -11.07
N TRP A 121 12.73 6.89 -11.35
CA TRP A 121 12.28 7.12 -12.71
C TRP A 121 13.26 7.97 -13.55
N ALA A 122 14.02 8.86 -12.90
CA ALA A 122 15.01 9.69 -13.59
C ALA A 122 16.16 8.87 -14.20
N ASP A 123 16.41 7.66 -13.68
CA ASP A 123 17.45 6.75 -14.16
C ASP A 123 17.01 5.90 -15.36
N VAL A 124 15.73 5.97 -15.74
CA VAL A 124 15.17 5.29 -16.92
C VAL A 124 15.55 6.07 -18.19
N ASP A 125 15.93 5.36 -19.25
CA ASP A 125 16.27 5.97 -20.54
C ASP A 125 15.04 6.63 -21.22
N ASP A 126 15.29 7.58 -22.12
CA ASP A 126 14.21 8.36 -22.76
C ASP A 126 13.27 7.48 -23.61
N GLN A 127 13.78 6.44 -24.28
CA GLN A 127 12.98 5.55 -25.13
C GLN A 127 12.00 4.74 -24.28
N THR A 128 12.47 4.17 -23.17
CA THR A 128 11.62 3.44 -22.24
C THR A 128 10.60 4.36 -21.55
N ARG A 129 11.02 5.58 -21.16
CA ARG A 129 10.09 6.56 -20.59
C ARG A 129 8.97 6.93 -21.54
N GLU A 130 9.28 7.12 -22.82
CA GLU A 130 8.28 7.41 -23.85
C GLU A 130 7.33 6.22 -24.07
N ARG A 131 7.87 5.00 -24.17
CA ARG A 131 7.06 3.78 -24.27
C ARG A 131 6.08 3.64 -23.11
N LEU A 132 6.55 3.81 -21.87
CA LEU A 132 5.69 3.73 -20.69
C LEU A 132 4.64 4.84 -20.65
N ARG A 133 4.99 6.07 -21.04
CA ARG A 133 4.03 7.18 -21.13
C ARG A 133 2.95 6.95 -22.19
N SER A 134 3.30 6.33 -23.32
CA SER A 134 2.34 6.04 -24.40
C SER A 134 1.15 5.18 -23.95
N VAL A 135 1.31 4.41 -22.87
CA VAL A 135 0.27 3.57 -22.25
C VAL A 135 -0.17 4.08 -20.87
N ALA A 136 0.09 5.36 -20.59
CA ALA A 136 -0.23 6.02 -19.32
C ALA A 136 0.44 5.40 -18.07
N LEU A 137 1.62 4.79 -18.23
CA LEU A 137 2.44 4.22 -17.15
C LEU A 137 3.64 5.11 -16.75
N GLY A 138 3.54 6.42 -17.02
CA GLY A 138 4.54 7.41 -16.59
C GLY A 138 4.43 7.78 -15.10
N PRO A 139 5.32 8.65 -14.58
CA PRO A 139 5.38 8.95 -13.16
C PRO A 139 4.21 9.81 -12.66
N GLU A 140 3.43 10.39 -13.58
CA GLU A 140 2.41 11.40 -13.30
C GLU A 140 1.32 10.88 -12.36
N THR A 141 0.94 9.60 -12.48
CA THR A 141 -0.02 8.95 -11.56
C THR A 141 0.50 8.94 -10.12
N VAL A 142 1.78 8.59 -9.94
CA VAL A 142 2.42 8.48 -8.62
C VAL A 142 2.66 9.87 -8.02
N VAL A 143 3.08 10.83 -8.84
CA VAL A 143 3.20 12.24 -8.44
C VAL A 143 1.86 12.78 -7.93
N GLY A 144 0.76 12.53 -8.65
CA GLY A 144 -0.56 12.96 -8.19
C GLY A 144 -0.98 12.31 -6.87
N VAL A 145 -0.57 11.07 -6.59
CA VAL A 145 -0.79 10.42 -5.28
C VAL A 145 0.00 11.14 -4.17
N ILE A 146 1.28 11.46 -4.41
CA ILE A 146 2.13 12.19 -3.46
C ILE A 146 1.50 13.55 -3.12
N GLU A 147 1.06 14.30 -4.13
CA GLU A 147 0.44 15.62 -3.96
C GLU A 147 -0.81 15.55 -3.09
N ARG A 148 -1.75 14.65 -3.41
CA ARG A 148 -2.97 14.43 -2.62
C ARG A 148 -2.66 14.02 -1.19
N GLU A 149 -1.64 13.20 -0.97
CA GLU A 149 -1.26 12.76 0.37
C GLU A 149 -0.63 13.89 1.20
N ARG A 150 0.22 14.72 0.59
CA ARG A 150 0.76 15.93 1.23
C ARG A 150 -0.32 16.95 1.57
N GLU A 151 -1.36 17.07 0.75
CA GLU A 151 -2.52 17.90 1.06
C GLU A 151 -3.27 17.36 2.28
N ARG A 152 -3.53 16.05 2.35
CA ARG A 152 -4.25 15.42 3.47
C ARG A 152 -3.60 15.62 4.82
N VAL A 153 -2.26 15.59 4.90
CA VAL A 153 -1.51 15.85 6.14
C VAL A 153 -1.84 17.23 6.71
N ARG A 154 -2.21 18.22 5.88
CA ARG A 154 -2.57 19.57 6.33
C ARG A 154 -3.98 19.66 6.93
N TYR A 155 -4.84 18.68 6.69
CA TYR A 155 -6.27 18.72 7.02
C TYR A 155 -6.68 17.80 8.17
N GLU A 156 -5.74 17.19 8.91
CA GLU A 156 -6.06 16.10 9.85
C GLU A 156 -6.77 16.58 11.13
N PHE A 157 -8.08 16.85 11.03
CA PHE A 157 -8.99 17.02 12.15
C PHE A 157 -9.50 15.65 12.62
N ARG A 158 -9.67 15.47 13.93
CA ARG A 158 -10.11 14.22 14.60
C ARG A 158 -11.44 13.63 14.09
N ARG A 159 -12.23 14.37 13.31
CA ARG A 159 -13.52 13.93 12.74
C ARG A 159 -13.38 13.28 11.36
N ASP A 160 -12.31 13.56 10.63
CA ASP A 160 -12.14 13.14 9.24
C ASP A 160 -11.18 11.94 9.08
N THR A 161 -10.77 11.31 10.18
CA THR A 161 -9.76 10.25 10.15
C THR A 161 -10.19 9.03 9.32
N GLU A 162 -11.43 8.58 9.42
CA GLU A 162 -11.91 7.44 8.60
C GLU A 162 -11.92 7.76 7.08
N PRO A 163 -12.58 8.84 6.62
CA PRO A 163 -12.55 9.22 5.21
C PRO A 163 -11.13 9.40 4.67
N VAL A 164 -10.26 10.06 5.42
CA VAL A 164 -8.87 10.30 4.98
C VAL A 164 -8.10 8.98 4.87
N LEU A 165 -8.22 8.07 5.85
CA LEU A 165 -7.57 6.75 5.78
C LEU A 165 -8.06 5.95 4.56
N SER A 166 -9.38 5.94 4.31
CA SER A 166 -9.95 5.24 3.16
C SER A 166 -9.42 5.79 1.84
N GLN A 167 -9.32 7.11 1.71
CA GLN A 167 -8.78 7.75 0.51
C GLN A 167 -7.28 7.48 0.32
N THR A 168 -6.49 7.53 1.40
CA THR A 168 -5.07 7.16 1.36
C THR A 168 -4.90 5.72 0.89
N ILE A 169 -5.67 4.76 1.43
CA ILE A 169 -5.65 3.36 0.98
C ILE A 169 -5.91 3.27 -0.53
N THR A 170 -6.95 3.93 -1.04
CA THR A 170 -7.30 3.89 -2.46
C THR A 170 -6.20 4.46 -3.35
N ASP A 171 -5.57 5.55 -2.94
CA ASP A 171 -4.49 6.17 -3.71
C ASP A 171 -3.20 5.34 -3.70
N LEU A 172 -2.84 4.75 -2.57
CA LEU A 172 -1.71 3.82 -2.50
C LEU A 172 -1.97 2.57 -3.34
N ASP A 173 -3.19 2.04 -3.33
CA ASP A 173 -3.58 0.90 -4.16
C ASP A 173 -3.46 1.22 -5.65
N ARG A 174 -3.87 2.42 -6.06
CA ARG A 174 -3.68 2.92 -7.42
C ARG A 174 -2.20 3.01 -7.80
N ALA A 175 -1.35 3.52 -6.92
CA ALA A 175 0.10 3.58 -7.15
C ALA A 175 0.71 2.17 -7.29
N VAL A 176 0.29 1.22 -6.45
CA VAL A 176 0.70 -0.19 -6.53
C VAL A 176 0.32 -0.80 -7.90
N ILE A 177 -0.94 -0.66 -8.32
CA ILE A 177 -1.40 -1.18 -9.61
C ILE A 177 -0.61 -0.56 -10.77
N HIS A 178 -0.33 0.75 -10.69
CA HIS A 178 0.46 1.47 -11.69
C HIS A 178 1.89 0.92 -11.79
N MET A 179 2.57 0.74 -10.65
CA MET A 179 3.93 0.16 -10.62
C MET A 179 3.95 -1.29 -11.12
N GLN A 180 2.92 -2.08 -10.80
CA GLN A 180 2.78 -3.45 -11.31
C GLN A 180 2.61 -3.47 -12.83
N GLY A 181 1.81 -2.55 -13.39
CA GLY A 181 1.65 -2.39 -14.83
C GLY A 181 2.97 -2.03 -15.52
N ALA A 182 3.75 -1.11 -14.94
CA ALA A 182 5.06 -0.74 -15.45
C ALA A 182 6.02 -1.94 -15.48
N VAL A 183 6.14 -2.68 -14.37
CA VAL A 183 6.98 -3.89 -14.30
C VAL A 183 6.52 -4.95 -15.31
N ALA A 184 5.21 -5.20 -15.40
CA ALA A 184 4.67 -6.19 -16.33
C ALA A 184 5.00 -5.84 -17.79
N LEU A 185 4.88 -4.57 -18.18
CA LEU A 185 5.20 -4.14 -19.54
C LEU A 185 6.70 -4.24 -19.84
N LEU A 186 7.55 -3.86 -18.87
CA LEU A 186 9.00 -3.92 -19.04
C LEU A 186 9.51 -5.37 -19.12
N GLU A 187 8.97 -6.27 -18.30
CA GLU A 187 9.38 -7.68 -18.28
C GLU A 187 8.72 -8.52 -19.39
N ALA A 188 7.63 -8.06 -20.01
CA ALA A 188 7.02 -8.76 -21.14
C ALA A 188 7.93 -8.82 -22.37
N GLY A 189 8.83 -7.85 -22.56
CA GLY A 189 9.66 -7.73 -23.78
C GLY A 189 8.84 -7.36 -25.02
N ASP A 190 9.49 -7.30 -26.19
CA ASP A 190 8.84 -7.05 -27.49
C ASP A 190 8.17 -8.32 -28.10
N ASP A 191 8.28 -9.48 -27.44
CA ASP A 191 7.91 -10.78 -28.01
C ASP A 191 6.45 -11.21 -27.80
N ASP A 192 5.59 -10.38 -27.21
CA ASP A 192 4.15 -10.71 -27.11
C ASP A 192 3.25 -9.72 -27.88
N PRO A 193 3.06 -9.94 -29.20
CA PRO A 193 2.11 -9.17 -30.01
C PRO A 193 0.63 -9.54 -29.79
N TYR A 194 0.29 -10.40 -28.82
CA TYR A 194 -1.06 -10.98 -28.69
C TYR A 194 -1.68 -10.93 -27.28
N ARG A 195 -1.30 -9.99 -26.41
CA ARG A 195 -1.91 -9.83 -25.09
C ARG A 195 -2.52 -8.48 -24.80
#